data_AF-A0A4W5JYI2-F1
#
_entry.id   AF-A0A4W5JYI2-F1
#
_cell.length_a   1.000
_cell.length_b   1.000
_cell.length_c   1.000
_cell.angle_alpha   90.00
_cell.angle_beta   90.00
_cell.angle_gamma   90.00
#
_symmetry.space_group_name_H-M   'P 1'
#
loop_
_entity.id
_entity.type
_entity.pdbx_description
1 polymer ?
#
loop_
_entity_poly.entity_id
_entity_poly.type
_entity_poly.pdbx_seq_one_letter_code
_entity_poly.pdbx_strand_id
1 'polypeptide(L)'
;MYTMQSWTCIFLIVCSMQSVCHCCDWIRHHYGHLSAEYLSLLDQMGGDITKQNAPVFFPTSLYRHIDDAEFEDKVRFLNETIFEITKLFDGNMKSVTWDKKNLDDFLNILERQFENLNSCVSNGKVHPTNISMFLCFQNYSAQAWELIRKETKRHLQRLDILAAQMY
;
A
#
# COMPACT_ATOMS: atom_id res chain seq x y z
N MET A 1 -31.50 -43.03 -55.00
CA MET A 1 -31.82 -43.13 -53.56
C MET A 1 -31.10 -41.98 -52.88
N TYR A 2 -31.86 -40.95 -52.49
CA TYR A 2 -31.33 -39.79 -51.78
C TYR A 2 -31.29 -40.10 -50.29
N THR A 3 -30.13 -39.93 -49.64
CA THR A 3 -30.04 -39.83 -48.19
C THR A 3 -29.68 -38.39 -47.85
N MET A 4 -30.70 -37.63 -47.46
CA MET A 4 -30.57 -36.34 -46.78
C MET A 4 -29.98 -36.61 -45.39
N GLN A 5 -28.77 -36.15 -45.10
CA GLN A 5 -28.29 -36.06 -43.73
C GLN A 5 -28.16 -34.59 -43.35
N SER A 6 -29.16 -34.15 -42.59
CA SER A 6 -29.40 -32.78 -42.18
C SER A 6 -28.51 -32.39 -41.00
N TRP A 7 -27.79 -31.28 -41.16
CA TRP A 7 -27.48 -30.22 -40.19
C TRP A 7 -27.37 -30.59 -38.70
N THR A 8 -26.14 -30.59 -38.18
CA THR A 8 -25.86 -30.11 -36.82
C THR A 8 -24.56 -29.31 -36.82
N CYS A 9 -24.67 -28.02 -37.11
CA CYS A 9 -23.76 -27.01 -36.56
C CYS A 9 -24.04 -26.95 -35.06
N ILE A 10 -23.16 -27.50 -34.22
CA ILE A 10 -23.27 -27.33 -32.77
C ILE A 10 -21.93 -26.80 -32.25
N PHE A 11 -21.92 -25.46 -32.19
CA PHE A 11 -21.30 -24.59 -31.20
C PHE A 11 -19.86 -24.90 -30.80
N LEU A 12 -18.98 -24.05 -31.34
CA LEU A 12 -17.79 -23.53 -30.67
C LEU A 12 -18.11 -23.31 -29.18
N ILE A 13 -17.69 -24.25 -28.32
CA ILE A 13 -17.54 -23.96 -26.91
C ILE A 13 -16.32 -23.06 -26.85
N VAL A 14 -16.63 -21.76 -26.93
CA VAL A 14 -15.77 -20.64 -26.56
C VAL A 14 -15.01 -21.09 -25.33
N CYS A 15 -13.68 -21.12 -25.43
CA CYS A 15 -12.81 -21.11 -24.28
C CYS A 15 -13.37 -20.04 -23.35
N SER A 16 -14.03 -20.45 -22.27
CA SER A 16 -14.14 -19.61 -21.10
C SER A 16 -12.69 -19.37 -20.71
N MET A 17 -12.12 -18.28 -21.23
CA MET A 17 -11.09 -17.55 -20.54
C MET A 17 -11.75 -17.26 -19.19
N GLN A 18 -11.61 -18.20 -18.26
CA GLN A 18 -11.73 -17.89 -16.86
C GLN A 18 -10.69 -16.81 -16.72
N SER A 19 -11.13 -15.54 -16.72
CA SER A 19 -10.35 -14.46 -16.17
C SER A 19 -10.10 -14.92 -14.74
N VAL A 20 -9.00 -15.65 -14.54
CA VAL A 20 -8.50 -15.95 -13.21
C VAL A 20 -8.42 -14.59 -12.57
N CYS A 21 -9.24 -14.35 -11.55
CA CYS A 21 -9.18 -13.13 -10.78
C CYS A 21 -7.71 -12.99 -10.39
N HIS A 22 -7.00 -11.99 -10.93
CA HIS A 22 -5.63 -11.65 -10.52
C HIS A 22 -5.68 -11.02 -9.12
N CYS A 23 -6.47 -11.61 -8.22
CA CYS A 23 -6.86 -11.03 -6.96
C CYS A 23 -5.95 -11.66 -5.92
N CYS A 24 -5.13 -10.82 -5.30
CA CYS A 24 -4.26 -11.21 -4.20
C CYS A 24 -5.11 -11.55 -2.98
N ASP A 25 -5.25 -12.84 -2.66
CA ASP A 25 -6.01 -13.32 -1.49
C ASP A 25 -5.52 -12.66 -0.19
N TRP A 26 -4.21 -12.39 -0.10
CA TRP A 26 -3.64 -11.67 1.03
C TRP A 26 -4.22 -10.27 1.20
N ILE A 27 -4.33 -9.50 0.10
CA ILE A 27 -4.90 -8.14 0.16
C ILE A 27 -6.35 -8.19 0.61
N ARG A 28 -7.11 -9.14 0.08
CA ARG A 28 -8.53 -9.29 0.39
C ARG A 28 -8.79 -9.66 1.85
N HIS A 29 -7.98 -10.54 2.43
CA HIS A 29 -8.29 -11.17 3.71
C HIS A 29 -7.48 -10.64 4.89
N HIS A 30 -6.31 -10.05 4.66
CA HIS A 30 -5.35 -9.78 5.74
C HIS A 30 -4.79 -8.35 5.76
N TYR A 31 -4.81 -7.62 4.64
CA TYR A 31 -4.24 -6.27 4.58
C TYR A 31 -4.81 -5.32 5.64
N GLY A 32 -6.14 -5.22 5.72
CA GLY A 32 -6.80 -4.32 6.65
C GLY A 32 -6.50 -4.63 8.13
N HIS A 33 -6.23 -5.90 8.45
CA HIS A 33 -5.90 -6.29 9.83
C HIS A 33 -4.57 -5.72 10.28
N LEU A 34 -3.50 -5.94 9.49
CA LEU A 34 -2.19 -5.35 9.79
C LEU A 34 -2.23 -3.82 9.65
N SER A 35 -3.03 -3.29 8.73
CA SER A 35 -3.22 -1.84 8.58
C SER A 35 -3.75 -1.17 9.84
N ALA A 36 -4.79 -1.74 10.45
CA ALA A 36 -5.31 -1.25 11.71
C ALA A 36 -4.25 -1.30 12.83
N GLU A 37 -3.43 -2.35 12.86
CA GLU A 37 -2.39 -2.54 13.89
C GLU A 37 -1.28 -1.49 13.78
N TYR A 38 -0.67 -1.31 12.60
CA TYR A 38 0.38 -0.31 12.43
C TYR A 38 -0.17 1.13 12.56
N LEU A 39 -1.42 1.40 12.17
CA LEU A 39 -2.03 2.73 12.34
C LEU A 39 -2.24 3.04 13.82
N SER A 40 -2.67 2.05 14.61
CA SER A 40 -2.84 2.19 16.05
C SER A 40 -1.50 2.48 16.74
N LEU A 41 -0.43 1.78 16.36
CA LEU A 41 0.91 1.99 16.91
C LEU A 41 1.47 3.37 16.56
N LEU A 42 1.27 3.82 15.31
CA LEU A 42 1.66 5.16 14.85
C LEU A 42 0.98 6.28 15.66
N ASP A 43 -0.29 6.07 16.02
CA ASP A 43 -1.06 7.01 16.85
C ASP A 43 -0.55 7.03 18.30
N GLN A 44 -0.22 5.87 18.85
CA GLN A 44 0.15 5.72 20.25
C GLN A 44 1.61 6.07 20.55
N MET A 45 2.52 5.94 19.58
CA MET A 45 3.96 6.10 19.86
C MET A 45 4.38 7.51 20.26
N GLY A 46 3.70 8.56 19.78
CA GLY A 46 4.10 9.96 20.02
C GLY A 46 3.07 10.81 20.77
N GLY A 47 2.02 10.20 21.33
CA GLY A 47 0.85 10.93 21.81
C GLY A 47 0.08 11.60 20.66
N ASP A 48 -0.64 12.67 20.95
CA ASP A 48 -1.52 13.36 20.01
C ASP A 48 -0.80 13.76 18.71
N ILE A 49 -1.38 13.40 17.56
CA ILE A 49 -0.88 13.83 16.24
C ILE A 49 -0.95 15.36 16.14
N THR A 50 0.16 15.97 15.71
CA THR A 50 0.23 17.43 15.54
C THR A 50 -0.85 17.97 14.61
N LYS A 51 -1.43 19.12 14.97
CA LYS A 51 -2.40 19.85 14.13
C LYS A 51 -1.72 20.82 13.16
N GLN A 52 -0.41 21.01 13.27
CA GLN A 52 0.35 21.90 12.38
C GLN A 52 0.27 21.44 10.93
N ASN A 53 0.26 22.39 10.01
CA ASN A 53 0.28 22.08 8.58
C ASN A 53 1.69 21.64 8.16
N ALA A 54 1.77 20.53 7.44
CA ALA A 54 3.03 20.13 6.82
C ALA A 54 3.38 21.16 5.73
N PRO A 55 4.65 21.59 5.63
CA PRO A 55 5.10 22.49 4.57
C PRO A 55 5.14 21.82 3.19
N VAL A 56 4.97 20.49 3.12
CA VAL A 56 4.89 19.71 1.89
C VAL A 56 3.45 19.32 1.63
N PHE A 57 2.99 19.48 0.40
CA PHE A 57 1.65 19.07 -0.01
C PHE A 57 1.58 17.55 -0.17
N PHE A 58 0.51 16.96 0.36
CA PHE A 58 0.18 15.56 0.09
C PHE A 58 -0.02 15.35 -1.42
N PRO A 59 0.52 14.26 -2.01
CA PRO A 59 0.52 14.06 -3.46
C PRO A 59 -0.84 13.53 -3.96
N THR A 60 -1.90 14.34 -3.84
CA THR A 60 -3.26 13.97 -4.23
C THR A 60 -3.38 13.58 -5.70
N SER A 61 -2.63 14.24 -6.60
CA SER A 61 -2.63 13.90 -8.02
C SER A 61 -2.05 12.51 -8.28
N LEU A 62 -1.00 12.11 -7.55
CA LEU A 62 -0.42 10.77 -7.64
C LEU A 62 -1.44 9.71 -7.21
N TYR A 63 -2.05 9.88 -6.03
CA TYR A 63 -3.08 8.96 -5.55
C TYR A 63 -4.26 8.85 -6.51
N ARG A 64 -4.71 9.95 -7.12
CA ARG A 64 -5.76 9.91 -8.14
C ARG A 64 -5.36 9.08 -9.36
N HIS A 65 -4.12 9.19 -9.83
CA HIS A 65 -3.65 8.36 -10.95
C HIS A 65 -3.57 6.87 -10.57
N ILE A 66 -3.19 6.56 -9.33
CA ILE A 66 -3.13 5.18 -8.84
C ILE A 66 -4.53 4.61 -8.61
N ASP A 67 -5.50 5.40 -8.16
CA ASP A 67 -6.90 4.96 -8.00
C ASP A 67 -7.48 4.42 -9.34
N ASP A 68 -7.07 5.01 -10.46
CA ASP A 68 -7.47 4.61 -11.83
C ASP A 68 -6.55 3.53 -12.47
N ALA A 69 -5.48 3.11 -11.80
CA ALA A 69 -4.50 2.18 -12.35
C ALA A 69 -4.97 0.71 -12.32
N GLU A 70 -4.28 -0.13 -13.10
CA GLU A 70 -4.46 -1.58 -13.12
C GLU A 70 -4.10 -2.21 -11.77
N PHE A 71 -4.67 -3.40 -11.49
CA PHE A 71 -4.48 -4.08 -10.20
C PHE A 71 -2.99 -4.24 -9.84
N GLU A 72 -2.16 -4.72 -10.76
CA GLU A 72 -0.72 -4.94 -10.50
C GLU A 72 0.03 -3.65 -10.14
N ASP A 73 -0.32 -2.53 -10.79
CA ASP A 73 0.30 -1.22 -10.51
C ASP A 73 -0.12 -0.71 -9.14
N LYS A 74 -1.38 -0.93 -8.73
CA LYS A 74 -1.83 -0.58 -7.39
C LYS A 74 -1.15 -1.41 -6.30
N VAL A 75 -1.01 -2.72 -6.49
CA VAL A 75 -0.29 -3.60 -5.56
C VAL A 75 1.18 -3.19 -5.45
N ARG A 76 1.82 -2.87 -6.58
CA ARG A 76 3.20 -2.36 -6.59
C ARG A 76 3.31 -1.05 -5.81
N PHE A 77 2.39 -0.11 -6.03
CA PHE A 77 2.36 1.16 -5.32
C PHE A 77 2.19 0.96 -3.80
N LEU A 78 1.29 0.07 -3.36
CA LEU A 78 1.15 -0.29 -1.95
C LEU A 78 2.48 -0.79 -1.37
N ASN A 79 3.10 -1.75 -2.06
CA ASN A 79 4.33 -2.41 -1.63
C ASN A 79 5.50 -1.42 -1.49
N GLU A 80 5.71 -0.60 -2.52
CA GLU A 80 6.77 0.42 -2.54
C GLU A 80 6.54 1.51 -1.49
N THR A 81 5.29 1.95 -1.29
CA THR A 81 4.98 2.97 -0.29
C THR A 81 5.28 2.48 1.12
N ILE A 82 4.88 1.24 1.45
CA ILE A 82 5.17 0.63 2.74
C ILE A 82 6.68 0.52 2.96
N PHE A 83 7.41 0.04 1.95
CA PHE A 83 8.87 -0.09 2.03
C PHE A 83 9.58 1.24 2.28
N GLU A 84 9.20 2.31 1.55
CA GLU A 84 9.77 3.65 1.75
C GLU A 84 9.45 4.21 3.15
N ILE A 85 8.25 3.95 3.67
CA ILE A 85 7.89 4.33 5.05
C ILE A 85 8.74 3.54 6.06
N THR A 86 8.88 2.22 5.90
CA THR A 86 9.72 1.40 6.80
C THR A 86 11.15 1.96 6.85
N LYS A 87 11.74 2.24 5.69
CA LYS A 87 13.08 2.83 5.60
C LYS A 87 13.20 4.20 6.25
N LEU A 88 12.18 5.05 6.10
CA LEU A 88 12.17 6.36 6.74
C LEU A 88 12.15 6.22 8.26
N PHE A 89 11.37 5.27 8.79
CA PHE A 89 11.21 5.08 10.22
C PHE A 89 12.33 4.26 10.88
N ASP A 90 13.11 3.50 10.11
CA ASP A 90 14.38 2.88 10.51
C ASP A 90 15.55 3.91 10.64
N GLY A 91 15.26 5.20 10.38
CA GLY A 91 16.20 6.30 10.52
C GLY A 91 16.54 6.69 11.97
N ASN A 92 17.34 7.75 12.11
CA ASN A 92 17.75 8.25 13.43
C ASN A 92 16.62 9.05 14.11
N MET A 93 15.93 8.40 15.04
CA MET A 93 14.81 8.96 15.81
C MET A 93 15.21 9.60 17.16
N LYS A 94 16.50 9.88 17.39
CA LYS A 94 16.98 10.41 18.69
C LYS A 94 16.37 11.75 19.11
N SER A 95 15.79 12.51 18.18
CA SER A 95 15.20 13.82 18.48
C SER A 95 13.76 13.74 18.99
N VAL A 96 13.07 12.61 18.87
CA VAL A 96 11.71 12.41 19.39
C VAL A 96 11.71 11.61 20.69
N THR A 97 10.66 11.80 21.50
CA THR A 97 10.42 11.05 22.75
C THR A 97 9.38 9.96 22.56
N TRP A 98 9.29 9.38 21.37
CA TRP A 98 8.30 8.35 21.07
C TRP A 98 8.55 7.08 21.89
N ASP A 99 7.48 6.35 22.21
CA ASP A 99 7.58 5.04 22.83
C ASP A 99 8.33 4.10 21.88
N LYS A 100 9.53 3.70 22.31
CA LYS A 100 10.42 2.88 21.48
C LYS A 100 9.81 1.53 21.14
N LYS A 101 9.08 0.92 22.08
CA LYS A 101 8.45 -0.38 21.84
C LYS A 101 7.38 -0.27 20.74
N ASN A 102 6.54 0.76 20.79
CA ASN A 102 5.52 0.99 19.77
C ASN A 102 6.14 1.31 18.41
N LEU A 103 7.26 2.04 18.36
CA LEU A 103 8.01 2.27 17.13
C LEU A 103 8.59 0.97 16.55
N ASP A 104 9.23 0.15 17.39
CA ASP A 104 9.81 -1.14 16.99
C ASP A 104 8.70 -2.08 16.49
N ASP A 105 7.57 -2.17 17.20
CA ASP A 105 6.41 -2.98 16.81
C ASP A 105 5.78 -2.46 15.50
N PHE A 106 5.68 -1.14 15.32
CA PHE A 106 5.20 -0.50 14.09
C PHE A 106 6.04 -0.90 12.88
N LEU A 107 7.38 -0.81 13.00
CA LEU A 107 8.31 -1.22 11.95
C LEU A 107 8.18 -2.71 11.64
N ASN A 108 8.07 -3.56 12.66
CA ASN A 108 7.91 -5.01 12.48
C ASN A 108 6.63 -5.36 11.71
N ILE A 109 5.53 -4.68 11.97
CA ILE A 109 4.25 -4.93 11.27
C ILE A 109 4.30 -4.40 9.83
N LEU A 110 4.92 -3.24 9.60
CA LEU A 110 5.13 -2.73 8.24
C LEU A 110 5.99 -3.70 7.41
N GLU A 111 7.08 -4.24 7.99
CA GLU A 111 7.93 -5.23 7.32
C GLU A 111 7.12 -6.49 6.98
N ARG A 112 6.32 -7.02 7.93
CA ARG A 112 5.42 -8.14 7.65
C ARG A 112 4.42 -7.81 6.55
N GLN A 113 3.86 -6.61 6.51
CA GLN A 113 2.93 -6.21 5.46
C GLN A 113 3.63 -6.18 4.09
N PHE A 114 4.87 -5.65 4.03
CA PHE A 114 5.71 -5.63 2.84
C PHE A 114 6.05 -7.05 2.35
N GLU A 115 6.54 -7.92 3.23
CA GLU A 115 6.85 -9.32 2.91
C GLU A 115 5.65 -10.06 2.32
N ASN A 116 4.45 -9.86 2.88
CA ASN A 116 3.26 -10.49 2.35
C ASN A 116 2.80 -9.88 1.02
N LEU A 117 2.96 -8.56 0.81
CA LEU A 117 2.66 -7.92 -0.48
C LEU A 117 3.61 -8.40 -1.58
N ASN A 118 4.87 -8.73 -1.26
CA ASN A 118 5.80 -9.32 -2.22
C ASN A 118 5.29 -10.64 -2.81
N SER A 119 4.43 -11.38 -2.10
CA SER A 119 3.77 -12.57 -2.67
C SER A 119 2.76 -12.26 -3.78
N CYS A 120 2.32 -11.01 -3.89
CA CYS A 120 1.29 -10.55 -4.82
C CYS A 120 1.83 -9.67 -5.95
N VAL A 121 3.12 -9.29 -5.90
CA VAL A 121 3.79 -8.57 -6.99
C VAL A 121 4.40 -9.63 -7.93
N SER A 122 4.02 -9.60 -9.21
CA SER A 122 4.67 -10.44 -10.23
C SER A 122 6.16 -10.07 -10.35
N ASN A 123 7.03 -11.04 -10.67
CA ASN A 123 8.48 -10.83 -10.84
C ASN A 123 8.75 -9.87 -12.02
N GLY A 124 8.61 -8.57 -11.78
CA GLY A 124 8.82 -7.48 -12.71
C GLY A 124 9.71 -6.41 -12.08
N LYS A 125 10.27 -5.53 -12.91
CA LYS A 125 11.13 -4.45 -12.41
C LYS A 125 10.32 -3.52 -11.51
N VAL A 126 10.71 -3.45 -10.24
CA VAL A 126 10.28 -2.42 -9.28
C VAL A 126 10.63 -1.06 -9.89
N HIS A 127 9.64 -0.16 -9.98
CA HIS A 127 9.87 1.20 -10.44
C HIS A 127 9.71 2.09 -9.23
N PRO A 128 10.78 2.45 -8.52
CA PRO A 128 10.68 3.11 -7.22
C PRO A 128 9.84 4.38 -7.33
N THR A 129 8.64 4.34 -6.76
CA THR A 129 7.85 5.54 -6.53
C THR A 129 8.59 6.32 -5.44
N ASN A 130 9.11 7.49 -5.78
CA ASN A 130 9.96 8.29 -4.90
C ASN A 130 9.12 9.02 -3.83
N ILE A 131 8.42 8.25 -2.98
CA ILE A 131 7.52 8.75 -1.93
C ILE A 131 8.31 9.40 -0.79
N SER A 132 9.57 8.97 -0.62
CA SER A 132 10.55 9.63 0.25
C SER A 132 10.71 11.12 -0.07
N MET A 133 10.46 11.57 -1.31
CA MET A 133 10.42 13.00 -1.63
C MET A 133 9.27 13.75 -0.92
N PHE A 134 8.12 13.09 -0.72
CA PHE A 134 6.95 13.69 -0.08
C PHE A 134 6.97 13.60 1.46
N LEU A 135 7.77 12.69 2.01
CA LEU A 135 7.91 12.49 3.46
C LEU A 135 9.17 13.15 4.07
N CYS A 136 10.14 13.58 3.27
CA CYS A 136 11.37 14.20 3.79
C CYS A 136 11.17 15.69 4.15
N PHE A 137 11.51 16.06 5.38
CA PHE A 137 11.64 17.46 5.81
C PHE A 137 13.10 17.81 6.12
N GLN A 138 13.44 19.10 6.01
CA GLN A 138 14.76 19.58 6.40
C GLN A 138 14.95 19.48 7.92
N ASN A 139 16.10 18.93 8.33
CA ASN A 139 16.67 18.97 9.70
C ASN A 139 16.18 17.97 10.76
N TYR A 140 15.34 16.96 10.45
CA TYR A 140 14.97 15.83 11.34
C TYR A 140 14.80 16.18 12.85
N SER A 141 14.27 17.38 13.11
CA SER A 141 13.98 17.85 14.47
C SER A 141 12.79 17.08 15.04
N ALA A 142 12.56 17.17 16.36
CA ALA A 142 11.38 16.57 16.98
C ALA A 142 10.08 17.01 16.27
N GLN A 143 9.97 18.31 15.98
CA GLN A 143 8.83 18.89 15.27
C GLN A 143 8.72 18.38 13.83
N ALA A 144 9.83 18.22 13.12
CA ALA A 144 9.83 17.67 11.78
C ALA A 144 9.31 16.22 11.79
N TRP A 145 9.75 15.40 12.74
CA TRP A 145 9.26 14.02 12.89
C TRP A 145 7.77 13.94 13.23
N GLU A 146 7.23 14.86 14.02
CA GLU A 146 5.78 14.91 14.24
C GLU A 146 5.00 15.24 12.95
N LEU A 147 5.54 16.10 12.08
CA LEU A 147 4.97 16.36 10.76
C LEU A 147 5.09 15.13 9.85
N ILE A 148 6.23 14.43 9.89
CA ILE A 148 6.42 13.15 9.18
C ILE A 148 5.37 12.15 9.65
N ARG A 149 5.23 11.93 10.96
CA ARG A 149 4.24 11.01 11.54
C ARG A 149 2.83 11.31 11.07
N LYS A 150 2.45 12.59 11.03
CA LYS A 150 1.15 13.04 10.50
C LYS A 150 0.97 12.68 9.02
N GLU A 151 1.93 13.03 8.16
CA GLU A 151 1.80 12.76 6.73
C GLU A 151 1.88 11.25 6.43
N THR A 152 2.74 10.50 7.13
CA THR A 152 2.77 9.04 7.10
C THR A 152 1.42 8.43 7.46
N LYS A 153 0.76 8.91 8.52
CA LYS A 153 -0.60 8.47 8.86
C LYS A 153 -1.55 8.65 7.68
N ARG A 154 -1.51 9.82 7.03
CA ARG A 154 -2.36 10.13 5.88
C ARG A 154 -2.07 9.23 4.68
N HIS A 155 -0.80 8.95 4.40
CA HIS A 155 -0.39 8.01 3.37
C HIS A 155 -0.94 6.62 3.64
N LEU A 156 -0.71 6.08 4.84
CA LEU A 156 -1.16 4.75 5.25
C LEU A 156 -2.69 4.60 5.21
N GLN A 157 -3.45 5.61 5.65
CA GLN A 157 -4.90 5.62 5.52
C GLN A 157 -5.37 5.62 4.05
N ARG A 158 -4.65 6.30 3.16
CA ARG A 158 -4.96 6.26 1.72
C ARG A 158 -4.60 4.91 1.10
N LEU A 159 -3.56 4.24 1.59
CA LEU A 159 -3.23 2.88 1.15
C LEU A 159 -4.32 1.87 1.55
N ASP A 160 -4.88 1.97 2.76
CA ASP A 160 -5.98 1.11 3.21
C ASP A 160 -7.22 1.27 2.33
N ILE A 161 -7.59 2.52 1.99
CA ILE A 161 -8.68 2.80 1.03
C ILE A 161 -8.38 2.20 -0.34
N LEU A 162 -7.15 2.38 -0.84
CA LEU A 162 -6.74 1.84 -2.13
C LEU A 162 -6.81 0.30 -2.15
N ALA A 163 -6.36 -0.36 -1.09
CA ALA A 163 -6.44 -1.81 -0.94
C ALA A 163 -7.89 -2.32 -0.91
N ALA A 164 -8.79 -1.60 -0.23
CA ALA A 164 -10.21 -1.93 -0.18
C ALA A 164 -10.94 -1.79 -1.53
N GLN A 165 -10.38 -1.07 -2.50
CA GLN A 165 -10.94 -0.93 -3.86
C GLN A 165 -10.53 -2.07 -4.80
N MET A 166 -9.65 -2.98 -4.38
CA MET A 166 -9.07 -4.01 -5.26
C MET A 166 -9.87 -5.31 -5.32
N TYR A 167 -10.99 -5.43 -4.60
CA TYR A 167 -11.80 -6.64 -4.50
C TYR A 167 -13.30 -6.35 -4.38
#